data_AF-W3VJL9-F1
#
_entry.id   AF-W3VJL9-F1
#
_cell.length_a   1.000
_cell.length_b   1.000
_cell.length_c   1.000
_cell.angle_alpha   90.00
_cell.angle_beta   90.00
_cell.angle_gamma   90.00
#
_symmetry.space_group_name_H-M   'P 1'
#
loop_
_entity.id
_entity.type
_entity.pdbx_description
1 polymer ?
#
loop_
_entity_poly.entity_id
_entity_poly.type
_entity_poly.pdbx_seq_one_letter_code
_entity_poly.pdbx_strand_id
1 'polypeptide(L)'
;MASRFAAGLFGRSMRTLQAPSAVRRYATAAGENEFVAERAHHKEHAGKSADLWRKVSLYVCIPGSIVLGVYIYGIEKHHYDHMVHEFHENDNQPPERTFYEYNNIRKKAFPWGDGSKSFFHNDMINHPKDP
;
A
#
# COMPACT_ATOMS: atom_id res chain seq x y z
N MET A 1 22.68 -79.16 -62.01
CA MET A 1 23.16 -77.87 -62.54
C MET A 1 22.10 -76.81 -62.34
N ALA A 2 22.52 -75.60 -62.00
CA ALA A 2 21.72 -74.49 -61.50
C ALA A 2 20.60 -74.01 -62.44
N SER A 3 19.50 -73.53 -61.85
CA SER A 3 18.72 -72.44 -62.45
C SER A 3 18.16 -71.54 -61.37
N ARG A 4 18.28 -70.23 -61.62
CA ARG A 4 18.17 -69.12 -60.67
C ARG A 4 16.80 -68.49 -60.85
N PHE A 5 16.00 -68.42 -59.77
CA PHE A 5 14.91 -67.46 -59.67
C PHE A 5 15.27 -66.46 -58.57
N ALA A 6 15.55 -65.22 -58.99
CA ALA A 6 15.83 -64.10 -58.11
C ALA A 6 14.50 -63.46 -57.69
N ALA A 7 14.06 -63.70 -56.45
CA ALA A 7 13.02 -62.92 -55.81
C ALA A 7 13.69 -61.74 -55.09
N GLY A 8 13.72 -60.58 -55.74
CA GLY A 8 14.15 -59.32 -55.12
C GLY A 8 13.09 -58.83 -54.14
N LEU A 9 13.18 -59.24 -52.87
CA LEU A 9 12.45 -58.61 -51.77
C LEU A 9 13.12 -57.26 -51.47
N PHE A 10 12.50 -56.16 -51.92
CA PHE A 10 12.83 -54.82 -51.42
C PHE A 10 12.34 -54.68 -49.98
N GLY A 11 13.11 -55.23 -49.03
CA GLY A 11 12.93 -54.97 -47.61
C GLY A 11 13.44 -53.57 -47.27
N ARG A 12 12.55 -52.59 -47.18
CA ARG A 12 12.85 -51.29 -46.55
C ARG A 12 13.24 -51.55 -45.09
N SER A 13 14.53 -51.46 -44.79
CA SER A 13 15.01 -51.42 -43.40
C SER A 13 14.53 -50.11 -42.77
N MET A 14 13.45 -50.16 -42.00
CA MET A 14 13.11 -49.06 -41.10
C MET A 14 14.14 -49.06 -39.96
N ARG A 15 15.19 -48.26 -40.11
CA ARG A 15 15.98 -47.82 -38.96
C ARG A 15 15.12 -46.85 -38.17
N THR A 16 14.44 -47.34 -37.13
CA THR A 16 13.93 -46.49 -36.07
C THR A 16 15.13 -45.84 -35.38
N LEU A 17 15.42 -44.59 -35.74
CA LEU A 17 16.24 -43.72 -34.91
C LEU A 17 15.44 -43.44 -33.64
N GLN A 18 15.62 -44.26 -32.61
CA GLN A 18 15.23 -43.88 -31.26
C GLN A 18 16.08 -42.66 -30.89
N ALA A 19 15.51 -41.47 -31.04
CA ALA A 19 16.07 -40.28 -30.41
C ALA A 19 16.13 -40.58 -28.90
N PRO A 20 17.27 -40.40 -28.22
CA PRO A 20 17.29 -40.54 -26.78
C PRO A 20 16.26 -39.56 -26.23
N SER A 21 15.27 -40.06 -25.51
CA SER A 21 14.37 -39.19 -24.76
C SER A 21 15.25 -38.41 -23.80
N ALA A 22 15.47 -37.13 -24.08
CA ALA A 22 16.12 -36.24 -23.15
C ALA A 22 15.17 -36.09 -21.95
N VAL A 23 15.29 -37.02 -21.00
CA VAL A 23 14.65 -36.90 -19.70
C VAL A 23 15.25 -35.64 -19.11
N ARG A 24 14.44 -34.57 -19.05
CA ARG A 24 14.79 -33.35 -18.34
C ARG A 24 14.93 -33.74 -16.87
N ARG A 25 16.14 -34.16 -16.49
CA ARG A 25 16.52 -34.29 -15.08
C ARG A 25 16.57 -32.88 -14.54
N TYR A 26 15.51 -32.47 -13.85
CA TYR A 26 15.60 -31.30 -12.98
C TYR A 26 16.78 -31.57 -12.05
N ALA A 27 17.87 -30.82 -12.22
CA ALA A 27 19.01 -30.86 -11.34
C ALA A 27 18.57 -30.28 -9.99
N THR A 28 17.85 -31.07 -9.21
CA THR A 28 17.64 -30.85 -7.79
C THR A 28 18.89 -31.37 -7.08
N ALA A 29 20.02 -30.71 -7.33
CA ALA A 29 21.14 -30.85 -6.42
C ALA A 29 20.69 -30.23 -5.10
N ALA A 30 20.25 -31.08 -4.17
CA ALA A 30 20.01 -30.74 -2.77
C ALA A 30 21.36 -30.51 -2.07
N GLY A 31 22.14 -29.54 -2.56
CA GLY A 31 23.47 -29.19 -2.09
C GLY A 31 23.68 -27.68 -2.18
N GLU A 32 24.69 -27.19 -1.47
CA GLU A 32 25.03 -25.77 -1.44
C GLU A 32 25.27 -25.26 -2.87
N ASN A 33 24.41 -24.33 -3.30
CA ASN A 33 24.51 -23.62 -4.56
C ASN A 33 24.46 -22.12 -4.28
N GLU A 34 25.00 -21.32 -5.20
CA GLU A 34 25.09 -19.86 -5.05
C GLU A 34 23.74 -19.23 -4.71
N PHE A 35 22.66 -19.71 -5.33
CA PHE A 35 21.30 -19.23 -5.05
C PHE A 35 20.84 -19.49 -3.60
N VAL A 36 21.14 -20.65 -3.04
CA VAL A 36 20.83 -21.01 -1.64
C VAL A 36 21.69 -20.18 -0.68
N ALA A 37 22.95 -19.93 -1.01
CA ALA A 37 23.86 -19.08 -0.23
C ALA A 37 23.36 -17.61 -0.21
N GLU A 38 23.02 -17.05 -1.37
CA GLU A 38 22.44 -15.70 -1.49
C GLU A 38 21.13 -15.56 -0.72
N ARG A 39 20.25 -16.59 -0.77
CA ARG A 39 19.00 -16.58 -0.01
C ARG A 39 19.24 -16.62 1.51
N ALA A 40 20.25 -17.37 1.96
CA ALA A 40 20.64 -17.39 3.38
C ALA A 40 21.21 -16.03 3.81
N HIS A 41 22.08 -15.42 2.99
CA HIS A 41 22.63 -14.09 3.20
C HIS A 41 21.53 -13.02 3.28
N HIS A 42 20.56 -13.02 2.35
CA HIS A 42 19.42 -12.11 2.38
C HIS A 42 18.56 -12.29 3.64
N LYS A 43 18.35 -13.53 4.09
CA LYS A 43 17.60 -13.81 5.31
C LYS A 43 18.33 -13.27 6.55
N GLU A 44 19.64 -13.44 6.62
CA GLU A 44 20.45 -12.91 7.71
C GLU A 44 20.46 -11.38 7.72
N HIS A 45 20.70 -10.75 6.56
CA HIS A 45 20.67 -9.30 6.41
C HIS A 45 19.30 -8.73 6.80
N ALA A 46 18.21 -9.34 6.31
CA ALA A 46 16.85 -8.93 6.65
C ALA A 46 16.58 -9.03 8.16
N GLY A 47 17.07 -10.08 8.83
CA GLY A 47 16.95 -10.22 10.29
C GLY A 47 17.65 -9.07 11.04
N LYS A 48 18.87 -8.71 10.63
CA LYS A 48 19.62 -7.58 11.21
C LYS A 48 18.93 -6.24 10.94
N SER A 49 18.47 -6.01 9.71
CA SER A 49 17.75 -4.80 9.34
C SER A 49 16.43 -4.67 10.10
N ALA A 50 15.68 -5.76 10.26
CA ALA A 50 14.42 -5.76 11.01
C ALA A 50 14.64 -5.42 12.49
N ASP A 51 15.68 -5.98 13.12
CA ASP A 51 15.99 -5.64 14.51
C ASP A 51 16.45 -4.18 14.68
N LEU A 52 17.24 -3.66 13.73
CA LEU A 52 17.61 -2.25 13.71
C LEU A 52 16.37 -1.35 13.63
N TRP A 53 15.48 -1.59 12.66
CA TRP A 53 14.27 -0.77 12.49
C TRP A 53 13.31 -0.89 13.67
N ARG A 54 13.17 -2.08 14.27
CA ARG A 54 12.41 -2.26 15.51
C ARG A 54 12.95 -1.35 16.62
N LYS A 55 14.28 -1.31 16.81
CA LYS A 55 14.92 -0.45 17.80
C LYS A 55 14.71 1.03 17.49
N VAL A 56 14.88 1.46 16.24
CA VAL A 56 14.64 2.86 15.83
C VAL A 56 13.18 3.25 16.10
N SER A 57 12.21 2.42 15.72
CA SER A 57 10.80 2.70 15.99
C SER A 57 10.52 2.83 17.49
N LEU A 58 11.05 1.94 18.32
CA LEU A 58 10.79 1.93 19.75
C LEU A 58 11.53 3.03 20.52
N TYR A 59 12.78 3.32 20.17
CA TYR A 59 13.65 4.20 20.95
C TYR A 59 13.77 5.62 20.37
N VAL A 60 13.36 5.83 19.12
CA VAL A 60 13.40 7.15 18.47
C VAL A 60 12.01 7.61 18.12
N CYS A 61 11.27 6.84 17.32
CA CYS A 61 9.96 7.28 16.83
C CYS A 61 8.96 7.44 17.97
N ILE A 62 8.81 6.45 18.86
CA ILE A 62 7.86 6.54 19.98
C ILE A 62 8.17 7.73 20.90
N PRO A 63 9.39 7.88 21.46
CA PRO A 63 9.71 9.06 22.29
C PRO A 63 9.55 10.38 21.53
N GLY A 64 9.96 10.44 20.25
CA GLY A 64 9.80 11.63 19.41
C GLY A 64 8.33 12.00 19.21
N SER A 65 7.47 11.02 18.95
CA SER A 65 6.02 11.21 18.83
C SER A 65 5.39 11.68 20.13
N ILE A 66 5.86 11.21 21.30
CA ILE A 66 5.37 11.69 22.59
C ILE A 66 5.71 13.16 22.79
N VAL A 67 6.97 13.57 22.57
CA VAL A 67 7.39 14.97 22.70
C VAL A 67 6.60 15.87 21.76
N LEU A 68 6.48 15.46 20.49
CA LEU A 68 5.70 16.20 19.50
C LEU A 68 4.21 16.26 19.88
N GLY A 69 3.65 15.15 20.39
CA GLY A 69 2.26 15.07 20.82
C GLY A 69 1.96 16.04 21.96
N VAL A 70 2.84 16.15 22.95
CA VAL A 70 2.70 17.13 24.06
C VAL A 70 2.76 18.57 23.54
N TYR A 71 3.69 18.85 22.63
CA TYR A 71 3.82 20.18 22.03
C TYR A 71 2.58 20.59 21.22
N ILE A 72 2.11 19.71 20.34
CA ILE A 72 0.90 19.95 19.52
C ILE A 72 -0.32 20.06 20.43
N TYR A 73 -0.44 19.23 21.47
CA TYR A 73 -1.54 19.33 22.43
C TYR A 73 -1.64 20.71 23.07
N GLY A 74 -0.51 21.33 23.43
CA GLY A 74 -0.51 22.70 23.97
C GLY A 74 -1.09 23.71 22.98
N ILE A 75 -0.63 23.68 21.73
CA ILE A 75 -1.12 24.57 20.66
C ILE A 75 -2.61 24.35 20.41
N GLU A 76 -3.02 23.08 20.28
CA GLU A 76 -4.40 22.74 19.97
C GLU A 76 -5.35 23.08 21.13
N LYS A 77 -4.89 22.94 22.38
CA LYS A 77 -5.66 23.38 23.55
C LYS A 77 -5.93 24.89 23.51
N HIS A 78 -4.93 25.70 23.13
CA HIS A 78 -5.12 27.14 22.94
C HIS A 78 -6.09 27.44 21.80
N HIS A 79 -5.95 26.79 20.64
CA HIS A 79 -6.91 26.96 19.53
C HIS A 79 -8.34 26.60 19.95
N TYR A 80 -8.52 25.48 20.64
CA TYR A 80 -9.81 25.04 21.13
C TYR A 80 -10.42 26.05 22.11
N ASP A 81 -9.64 26.57 23.06
CA ASP A 81 -10.12 27.55 24.03
C ASP A 81 -10.53 28.87 23.36
N HIS A 82 -9.76 29.33 22.38
CA HIS A 82 -10.14 30.50 21.57
C HIS A 82 -11.44 30.27 20.81
N MET A 83 -11.58 29.12 20.15
CA MET A 83 -12.80 28.77 19.41
C MET A 83 -14.03 28.72 20.31
N VAL A 84 -13.93 28.10 21.49
CA VAL A 84 -15.04 28.02 22.45
C VAL A 84 -15.41 29.40 22.98
N HIS A 85 -14.40 30.22 23.31
CA HIS A 85 -14.62 31.58 23.80
C HIS A 85 -15.32 32.44 22.77
N GLU A 86 -14.81 32.51 21.54
CA GLU A 86 -15.42 33.29 20.46
C GLU A 86 -16.84 32.79 20.14
N PHE A 87 -17.09 31.48 20.15
CA PHE A 87 -18.42 30.93 19.93
C PHE A 87 -19.42 31.36 21.02
N HIS A 88 -19.02 31.32 22.29
CA HIS A 88 -19.88 31.74 23.39
C HIS A 88 -20.09 33.27 23.44
N GLU A 89 -19.08 34.05 23.06
CA GLU A 89 -19.21 35.51 22.97
C GLU A 89 -20.13 35.97 21.83
N ASN A 90 -20.25 35.16 20.78
CA ASN A 90 -21.13 35.41 19.63
C ASN A 90 -22.47 34.67 19.75
N ASP A 91 -23.07 34.62 20.94
CA ASP A 91 -24.39 34.01 21.19
C ASP A 91 -24.51 32.53 20.76
N ASN A 92 -23.44 31.76 20.89
CA ASN A 92 -23.34 30.38 20.40
C ASN A 92 -23.52 30.28 18.88
N GLN A 93 -22.93 31.22 18.16
CA GLN A 93 -22.82 31.20 16.70
C GLN A 93 -21.36 31.40 16.26
N PRO A 94 -21.00 30.93 15.05
CA PRO A 94 -19.68 31.20 14.50
C PRO A 94 -19.39 32.72 14.43
N PRO A 95 -18.14 33.15 14.67
CA PRO A 95 -17.78 34.56 14.76
C PRO A 95 -18.15 35.36 13.50
N GLU A 96 -18.68 36.58 13.69
CA GLU A 96 -19.05 37.42 12.56
C GLU A 96 -17.86 37.66 11.62
N ARG A 97 -18.07 37.46 10.32
CA ARG A 97 -17.05 37.65 9.28
C ARG A 97 -17.66 38.26 8.04
N THR A 98 -16.85 39.00 7.28
CA THR A 98 -17.27 39.54 5.98
C THR A 98 -17.59 38.40 5.01
N PHE A 99 -18.86 38.31 4.58
CA PHE A 99 -19.29 37.34 3.59
C PHE A 99 -19.09 37.87 2.17
N TYR A 100 -18.21 37.19 1.44
CA TYR A 100 -18.04 37.42 0.01
C TYR A 100 -18.91 36.46 -0.79
N GLU A 101 -19.27 36.85 -2.02
CA GLU A 101 -20.12 36.06 -2.93
C GLU A 101 -19.52 34.67 -3.24
N TYR A 102 -18.20 34.54 -3.18
CA TYR A 102 -17.52 33.27 -3.40
C TYR A 102 -17.52 32.33 -2.17
N ASN A 103 -17.86 32.83 -0.99
CA ASN A 103 -17.96 32.01 0.21
C ASN A 103 -19.22 31.15 0.16
N ASN A 104 -19.12 29.93 0.68
CA ASN A 104 -20.26 29.03 0.87
C ASN A 104 -21.15 28.79 -0.39
N ILE A 105 -20.63 28.96 -1.61
CA ILE A 105 -21.41 28.71 -2.83
C ILE A 105 -22.00 27.29 -2.82
N ARG A 106 -23.31 27.19 -3.08
CA ARG A 106 -24.02 25.91 -3.31
C ARG A 106 -24.94 26.03 -4.52
N LYS A 107 -24.58 25.36 -5.61
CA LYS A 107 -25.40 25.23 -6.83
C LYS A 107 -26.41 24.09 -6.74
N LYS A 108 -26.06 23.02 -6.01
CA LYS A 108 -26.88 21.85 -5.73
C LYS A 108 -26.72 21.49 -4.25
N ALA A 109 -27.79 21.02 -3.63
CA ALA A 109 -27.75 20.47 -2.28
C ALA A 109 -26.85 19.24 -2.19
N PHE A 110 -26.25 19.01 -1.02
CA PHE A 110 -25.51 17.77 -0.77
C PHE A 110 -26.45 16.55 -0.73
N PRO A 111 -25.98 15.34 -1.07
CA PRO A 111 -26.82 14.15 -1.12
C PRO A 111 -27.05 13.48 0.24
N TRP A 112 -26.77 14.17 1.36
CA TRP A 112 -26.93 13.66 2.72
C TRP A 112 -27.59 14.72 3.62
N GLY A 113 -28.18 14.26 4.73
CA GLY A 113 -28.84 15.13 5.70
C GLY A 113 -29.95 15.97 5.05
N ASP A 114 -29.97 17.25 5.39
CA ASP A 114 -30.83 18.28 4.79
C ASP A 114 -30.22 18.93 3.53
N GLY A 115 -29.01 18.49 3.13
CA GLY A 115 -28.29 19.01 1.99
C GLY A 115 -27.61 20.37 2.19
N SER A 116 -27.69 20.97 3.39
CA SER A 116 -27.15 22.31 3.68
C SER A 116 -25.69 22.26 4.17
N LYS A 117 -25.37 21.25 4.99
CA LYS A 117 -24.08 21.08 5.66
C LYS A 117 -23.11 20.20 4.86
N SER A 118 -21.83 20.60 4.83
CA SER A 118 -20.75 19.77 4.30
C SER A 118 -20.56 18.51 5.14
N PHE A 119 -19.81 17.53 4.62
CA PHE A 119 -19.62 16.25 5.31
C PHE A 119 -18.91 16.40 6.68
N PHE A 120 -17.97 17.35 6.78
CA PHE A 120 -17.28 17.71 8.03
C PHE A 120 -17.68 19.12 8.49
N HIS A 121 -18.98 19.41 8.51
CA HIS A 121 -19.46 20.71 8.98
C HIS A 121 -19.42 20.77 10.51
N ASN A 122 -18.83 21.83 11.05
CA ASN A 122 -18.79 22.13 12.47
C ASN A 122 -19.53 23.44 12.75
N ASP A 123 -20.64 23.35 13.49
CA ASP A 123 -21.51 24.48 13.82
C ASP A 123 -20.82 25.59 14.65
N MET A 124 -19.67 25.31 15.28
CA MET A 124 -18.91 26.31 16.02
C MET A 124 -18.08 27.24 15.14
N ILE A 125 -17.73 26.81 13.92
CA ILE A 125 -16.77 27.52 13.05
C ILE A 125 -17.25 27.70 11.61
N ASN A 126 -18.19 26.87 11.18
CA ASN A 126 -18.69 26.89 9.82
C ASN A 126 -20.03 27.59 9.80
N HIS A 127 -20.07 28.67 9.04
CA HIS A 127 -21.33 29.37 8.83
C HIS A 127 -22.22 28.62 7.85
N PRO A 128 -23.55 28.77 8.01
CA PRO A 128 -24.52 28.29 7.03
C PRO A 128 -24.33 29.01 5.68
N LYS A 129 -24.99 28.48 4.65
CA LYS A 129 -24.94 29.03 3.29
C LYS A 129 -25.43 30.48 3.26
N ASP A 130 -26.55 30.73 3.93
CA ASP A 130 -27.22 32.02 4.02
C ASP A 130 -27.17 32.46 5.50
N PRO A 131 -26.03 33.03 5.95
CA PRO A 131 -25.83 33.49 7.32
C PRO A 131 -26.64 34.75 7.66
#